data_AF-A0A1W9QBL7-F1
#
_entry.id   AF-A0A1W9QBL7-F1
#
_cell.length_a   1.000
_cell.length_b   1.000
_cell.length_c   1.000
_cell.angle_alpha   90.00
_cell.angle_beta   90.00
_cell.angle_gamma   90.00
#
_symmetry.space_group_name_H-M   'P 1'
#
loop_
_entity.id
_entity.type
_entity.pdbx_description
1 polymer ?
#
loop_
_entity_poly.entity_id
_entity_poly.type
_entity_poly.pdbx_seq_one_letter_code
_entity_poly.pdbx_strand_id
1 'polypeptide(L)'
;MSHASIEALLRRGLDHYGRNEVMEAVALWREVLRIDPSNEQAVDFLQTAGFIPEKPEAQVLPFSRESTSARAPSPYPPAPSDTSSAPRFLSLAPDAPKQLITPDGDLADPELKTLLIERRFEDALQRLYALRSKRPRDEGLSRSIQLLREKLADVYSEQLVHLDRVPRLTSAAERHAFSSDERQIAALIDGISSFGDIVAASKLGRVPTLRILCQLQQAHLITSSSSSIAAPRHVGPVPGASKAHAPSAYHPPSPKAAYHPPTPSGRPTPAPSSSSPVLTPPSFDEPPPWSPPPRDPGAPAGSKPGGSSAPVSPPASSPEARAAAAYEARFAQAMHFYLVRDFERAIELFRQCEAERPDDPRPRHNLKAIQNRMGKS
;
A
#
# COMPACT_ATOMS: atom_id res chain seq x y z
N MET A 1 5.06 -1.24 -40.76
CA MET A 1 4.45 -2.27 -39.86
C MET A 1 4.17 -1.73 -38.45
N SER A 2 3.93 -0.43 -38.26
CA SER A 2 4.16 0.20 -36.95
C SER A 2 2.93 0.39 -36.06
N HIS A 3 1.81 0.94 -36.53
CA HIS A 3 0.69 1.28 -35.63
C HIS A 3 -0.17 0.08 -35.19
N ALA A 4 -0.53 -0.81 -36.11
CA ALA A 4 -1.38 -1.96 -35.78
C ALA A 4 -0.72 -2.92 -34.76
N SER A 5 0.62 -2.96 -34.73
CA SER A 5 1.37 -3.77 -33.77
C SER A 5 1.37 -3.12 -32.37
N ILE A 6 1.39 -1.79 -32.28
CA ILE A 6 1.39 -1.07 -31.00
C ILE A 6 0.06 -1.26 -30.27
N GLU A 7 -1.08 -1.06 -30.95
CA GLU A 7 -2.40 -1.24 -30.34
C GLU A 7 -2.62 -2.68 -29.84
N ALA A 8 -2.15 -3.67 -30.61
CA ALA A 8 -2.23 -5.08 -30.22
C ALA A 8 -1.40 -5.39 -28.96
N LEU A 9 -0.20 -4.79 -28.84
CA LEU A 9 0.65 -4.93 -27.66
C LEU A 9 0.04 -4.24 -26.43
N LEU A 10 -0.46 -3.01 -26.59
CA LEU A 10 -1.12 -2.27 -25.50
C LEU A 10 -2.34 -3.03 -24.96
N ARG A 11 -3.20 -3.52 -25.87
CA ARG A 11 -4.38 -4.31 -25.49
C ARG A 11 -3.99 -5.61 -24.76
N ARG A 12 -2.99 -6.34 -25.26
CA ARG A 12 -2.48 -7.55 -24.57
C ARG A 12 -1.89 -7.21 -23.20
N GLY A 13 -1.18 -6.10 -23.08
CA GLY A 13 -0.61 -5.64 -21.80
C GLY A 13 -1.71 -5.36 -20.77
N LEU A 14 -2.79 -4.70 -21.18
CA LEU A 14 -3.96 -4.47 -20.32
C LEU A 14 -4.64 -5.79 -19.91
N ASP A 15 -4.75 -6.76 -20.83
CA ASP A 15 -5.29 -8.09 -20.50
C ASP A 15 -4.45 -8.81 -19.44
N HIS A 16 -3.11 -8.74 -19.51
CA HIS A 16 -2.23 -9.31 -18.48
C HIS A 16 -2.34 -8.56 -17.15
N TYR A 17 -2.41 -7.23 -17.19
CA TYR A 17 -2.55 -6.41 -15.99
C TYR A 17 -3.86 -6.72 -15.25
N GLY A 18 -4.98 -6.86 -15.97
CA GLY A 18 -6.27 -7.28 -15.40
C GLY A 18 -6.26 -8.68 -14.77
N ARG A 19 -5.36 -9.57 -15.21
CA ARG A 19 -5.15 -10.91 -14.62
C ARG A 19 -4.16 -10.93 -13.46
N ASN A 20 -3.69 -9.77 -13.01
CA ASN A 20 -2.66 -9.59 -11.99
C ASN A 20 -1.30 -10.20 -12.39
N GLU A 21 -1.04 -10.31 -13.69
CA GLU A 21 0.23 -10.73 -14.31
C GLU A 21 1.03 -9.46 -14.66
N VAL A 22 1.42 -8.73 -13.60
CA VAL A 22 1.93 -7.36 -13.73
C VAL A 22 3.26 -7.32 -14.50
N MET A 23 4.13 -8.33 -14.33
CA MET A 23 5.44 -8.36 -15.00
C MET A 23 5.32 -8.59 -16.51
N GLU A 24 4.37 -9.41 -16.93
CA GLU A 24 4.06 -9.70 -18.33
C GLU A 24 3.46 -8.48 -19.02
N ALA A 25 2.57 -7.76 -18.32
CA ALA A 25 2.03 -6.48 -18.79
C ALA A 25 3.15 -5.44 -19.01
N VAL A 26 4.04 -5.29 -18.04
CA VAL A 26 5.20 -4.39 -18.09
C VAL A 26 6.13 -4.72 -19.25
N ALA A 27 6.38 -6.01 -19.51
CA ALA A 27 7.21 -6.43 -20.64
C ALA A 27 6.60 -5.99 -21.98
N LEU A 28 5.28 -6.13 -22.15
CA LEU A 28 4.58 -5.71 -23.38
C LEU A 28 4.59 -4.19 -23.56
N TRP A 29 4.38 -3.41 -22.51
CA TRP A 29 4.42 -1.95 -22.59
C TRP A 29 5.83 -1.41 -22.85
N ARG A 30 6.88 -2.07 -22.33
CA ARG A 30 8.27 -1.74 -22.70
C ARG A 30 8.58 -2.03 -24.16
N GLU A 31 8.00 -3.09 -24.72
CA GLU A 31 8.14 -3.37 -26.15
C GLU A 31 7.46 -2.29 -27.01
N VAL A 32 6.31 -1.77 -26.58
CA VAL A 32 5.68 -0.59 -27.20
C VAL A 32 6.64 0.60 -27.21
N LEU A 33 7.31 0.88 -26.09
CA LEU A 33 8.28 1.97 -25.99
C LEU A 33 9.57 1.74 -26.80
N ARG A 34 9.92 0.49 -27.14
CA ARG A 34 11.01 0.21 -28.10
C ARG A 34 10.62 0.58 -29.52
N ILE A 35 9.35 0.41 -29.89
CA ILE A 35 8.83 0.71 -31.22
C ILE A 35 8.53 2.21 -31.36
N ASP A 36 7.89 2.78 -30.34
CA ASP A 36 7.52 4.20 -30.26
C ASP A 36 7.88 4.75 -28.86
N PRO A 37 9.09 5.33 -28.72
CA PRO A 37 9.54 5.91 -27.45
C PRO A 37 8.69 7.09 -26.95
N SER A 38 7.89 7.70 -27.83
CA SER A 38 7.00 8.82 -27.51
C SER A 38 5.58 8.40 -27.13
N ASN A 39 5.31 7.09 -27.01
CA ASN A 39 3.97 6.59 -26.72
C ASN A 39 3.53 6.91 -25.28
N GLU A 40 2.71 7.94 -25.10
CA GLU A 40 2.24 8.39 -23.79
C GLU A 40 1.43 7.33 -23.04
N GLN A 41 0.64 6.51 -23.76
CA GLN A 41 -0.19 5.47 -23.14
C GLN A 41 0.63 4.38 -22.45
N ALA A 42 1.70 3.90 -23.09
CA ALA A 42 2.58 2.90 -22.49
C ALA A 42 3.31 3.44 -21.24
N VAL A 43 3.68 4.73 -21.24
CA VAL A 43 4.30 5.40 -20.08
C VAL A 43 3.33 5.47 -18.91
N ASP A 44 2.08 5.88 -19.15
CA ASP A 44 1.05 6.01 -18.11
C ASP A 44 0.69 4.64 -17.49
N PHE A 45 0.61 3.60 -18.31
CA PHE A 45 0.38 2.23 -17.82
C PHE A 45 1.54 1.71 -16.96
N LEU A 46 2.79 1.99 -17.35
CA LEU A 46 3.95 1.63 -16.52
C LEU A 46 3.94 2.37 -15.18
N GLN A 47 3.65 3.68 -15.17
CA GLN A 47 3.54 4.46 -13.93
C GLN A 47 2.44 3.94 -13.00
N THR A 48 1.26 3.63 -13.56
CA THR A 48 0.13 3.05 -12.81
C THR A 48 0.49 1.71 -12.19
N ALA A 49 1.30 0.90 -12.89
CA ALA A 49 1.82 -0.36 -12.38
C ALA A 49 2.99 -0.21 -11.38
N GLY A 50 3.42 1.01 -11.06
CA GLY A 50 4.52 1.30 -10.15
C GLY A 50 5.92 1.20 -10.79
N PHE A 51 6.00 1.18 -12.11
CA PHE A 51 7.27 1.16 -12.85
C PHE A 51 7.51 2.53 -13.48
N ILE A 52 8.53 3.24 -13.02
CA ILE A 52 8.97 4.48 -13.66
C ILE A 52 9.82 4.09 -14.86
N PRO A 53 9.41 4.37 -16.12
CA PRO A 53 10.29 4.13 -17.25
C PRO A 53 11.51 5.04 -17.11
N GLU A 54 12.70 4.45 -17.09
CA GLU A 54 13.92 5.25 -17.21
C GLU A 54 13.86 5.93 -18.57
N LYS A 55 13.71 7.25 -18.54
CA LYS A 55 13.65 8.07 -19.74
C LYS A 55 14.93 7.78 -20.52
N PRO A 56 14.86 7.14 -21.70
CA PRO A 56 16.06 6.95 -22.50
C PRO A 56 16.60 8.34 -22.73
N GLU A 57 17.82 8.58 -22.25
CA GLU A 57 18.52 9.85 -22.27
C GLU A 57 18.73 10.22 -23.73
N ALA A 58 17.72 10.86 -24.31
CA ALA A 58 17.65 11.14 -25.73
C ALA A 58 18.77 12.13 -26.06
N GLN A 59 19.70 11.68 -26.89
CA GLN A 59 20.64 12.54 -27.60
C GLN A 59 19.85 13.69 -28.22
N VAL A 60 20.15 14.89 -27.73
CA VAL A 60 19.48 16.13 -28.08
C VAL A 60 19.73 16.41 -29.56
N LEU A 61 18.72 16.22 -30.40
CA LEU A 61 18.62 16.87 -31.70
C LEU A 61 17.45 17.87 -31.66
N PRO A 62 17.68 19.14 -32.03
CA PRO A 62 16.65 20.16 -31.97
C PRO A 62 15.88 20.17 -33.28
N PHE A 63 14.58 19.85 -33.31
CA PHE A 63 13.73 20.38 -34.38
C PHE A 63 12.26 20.56 -33.97
N SER A 64 11.86 21.81 -34.15
CA SER A 64 10.59 22.46 -34.45
C SER A 64 9.24 21.81 -34.13
N ARG A 65 8.45 22.63 -33.43
CA ARG A 65 7.00 22.61 -33.31
C ARG A 65 6.33 22.75 -34.67
N GLU A 66 5.27 21.98 -34.90
CA GLU A 66 4.11 22.46 -35.67
C GLU A 66 2.81 21.85 -35.15
N SER A 67 1.82 22.72 -35.05
CA SER A 67 0.46 22.53 -34.52
C SER A 67 -0.49 22.02 -35.59
N THR A 68 -1.51 21.24 -35.21
CA THR A 68 -2.89 21.24 -35.76
C THR A 68 -3.76 20.38 -34.83
N SER A 69 -4.74 20.90 -34.09
CA SER A 69 -6.09 21.36 -34.49
C SER A 69 -7.15 20.24 -34.61
N ALA A 70 -8.00 20.18 -33.58
CA ALA A 70 -9.46 19.95 -33.54
C ALA A 70 -10.13 18.77 -34.29
N ARG A 71 -10.89 17.94 -33.55
CA ARG A 71 -12.25 17.52 -33.93
C ARG A 71 -13.07 16.94 -32.76
N ALA A 72 -14.31 17.43 -32.61
CA ALA A 72 -15.32 16.98 -31.65
C ALA A 72 -16.09 15.72 -32.13
N PRO A 73 -16.76 14.95 -31.24
CA PRO A 73 -17.38 13.66 -31.55
C PRO A 73 -18.90 13.74 -31.80
N SER A 74 -19.44 12.70 -32.47
CA SER A 74 -20.87 12.48 -32.76
C SER A 74 -21.36 11.17 -32.11
N PRO A 75 -22.66 11.00 -31.80
CA PRO A 75 -23.17 10.20 -30.69
C PRO A 75 -23.93 8.92 -31.12
N TYR A 76 -24.01 7.89 -30.27
CA TYR A 76 -25.00 6.80 -30.31
C TYR A 76 -24.91 5.95 -29.00
N PRO A 77 -25.88 5.05 -28.66
CA PRO A 77 -27.20 5.29 -28.07
C PRO A 77 -27.36 4.48 -26.73
N PRO A 78 -28.56 4.37 -26.10
CA PRO A 78 -28.68 4.05 -24.67
C PRO A 78 -28.71 2.54 -24.35
N ALA A 79 -28.32 2.23 -23.11
CA ALA A 79 -28.44 0.91 -22.48
C ALA A 79 -29.88 0.60 -22.04
N PRO A 80 -30.27 -0.68 -21.94
CA PRO A 80 -31.47 -1.09 -21.22
C PRO A 80 -31.24 -1.27 -19.72
N SER A 81 -32.28 -0.94 -18.97
CA SER A 81 -32.41 -0.93 -17.52
C SER A 81 -32.68 -2.29 -16.88
N ASP A 82 -32.48 -2.28 -15.55
CA ASP A 82 -33.26 -2.94 -14.50
C ASP A 82 -33.23 -4.46 -14.31
N THR A 83 -32.66 -4.88 -13.18
CA THR A 83 -33.41 -5.49 -12.06
C THR A 83 -32.48 -5.63 -10.84
N SER A 84 -32.72 -4.84 -9.78
CA SER A 84 -33.52 -5.20 -8.60
C SER A 84 -32.69 -5.79 -7.45
N SER A 85 -32.36 -4.92 -6.50
CA SER A 85 -31.95 -5.24 -5.13
C SER A 85 -33.11 -5.77 -4.30
N ALA A 86 -32.84 -6.70 -3.37
CA ALA A 86 -32.92 -6.49 -1.90
C ALA A 86 -32.74 -7.85 -1.16
N PRO A 87 -32.74 -7.93 0.19
CA PRO A 87 -31.52 -8.08 1.00
C PRO A 87 -31.51 -9.39 1.81
N ARG A 88 -30.35 -9.83 2.31
CA ARG A 88 -30.30 -10.87 3.36
C ARG A 88 -29.30 -10.58 4.46
N PHE A 89 -29.88 -10.42 5.66
CA PHE A 89 -29.31 -10.57 6.99
C PHE A 89 -28.35 -11.78 7.07
N LEU A 90 -27.11 -11.57 7.54
CA LEU A 90 -26.10 -12.62 7.69
C LEU A 90 -26.30 -13.41 8.98
N SER A 91 -27.17 -14.40 8.90
CA SER A 91 -26.92 -15.68 9.56
C SER A 91 -25.78 -16.36 8.78
N LEU A 92 -24.79 -16.94 9.47
CA LEU A 92 -23.77 -17.82 8.87
C LEU A 92 -24.45 -19.08 8.33
N ALA A 93 -25.16 -18.92 7.22
CA ALA A 93 -25.86 -19.99 6.55
C ALA A 93 -24.84 -20.98 5.97
N PRO A 94 -25.15 -22.27 5.93
CA PRO A 94 -24.35 -23.29 5.22
C PRO A 94 -24.30 -23.10 3.69
N ASP A 95 -24.75 -21.95 3.16
CA ASP A 95 -24.90 -21.66 1.73
C ASP A 95 -23.68 -21.03 1.04
N ALA A 96 -22.57 -20.82 1.77
CA ALA A 96 -21.32 -20.31 1.20
C ALA A 96 -20.77 -21.08 -0.04
N PRO A 97 -20.92 -22.42 -0.20
CA PRO A 97 -20.39 -23.07 -1.39
C PRO A 97 -21.17 -22.77 -2.68
N LYS A 98 -22.39 -22.20 -2.61
CA LYS A 98 -23.25 -22.07 -3.81
C LYS A 98 -22.84 -20.94 -4.76
N GLN A 99 -22.12 -19.92 -4.30
CA GLN A 99 -21.66 -18.82 -5.17
C GLN A 99 -20.26 -19.06 -5.78
N LEU A 100 -19.46 -19.95 -5.19
CA LEU A 100 -18.19 -20.40 -5.75
C LEU A 100 -18.38 -21.40 -6.91
N ILE A 101 -19.61 -21.91 -7.06
CA ILE A 101 -20.01 -22.83 -8.12
C ILE A 101 -20.92 -22.04 -9.07
N THR A 102 -20.38 -21.51 -10.16
CA THR A 102 -21.24 -21.02 -11.25
C THR A 102 -22.12 -22.17 -11.74
N PRO A 103 -23.44 -21.96 -11.92
CA PRO A 103 -24.36 -23.02 -12.38
C PRO A 103 -24.02 -23.57 -13.77
N ASP A 104 -23.29 -22.82 -14.60
CA ASP A 104 -22.94 -23.21 -15.97
C ASP A 104 -21.45 -23.60 -16.17
N GLY A 105 -20.63 -23.46 -15.14
CA GLY A 105 -19.21 -23.79 -15.19
C GLY A 105 -18.97 -25.10 -14.47
N ASP A 106 -18.97 -26.20 -15.20
CA ASP A 106 -18.66 -27.54 -14.67
C ASP A 106 -17.20 -27.56 -14.18
N LEU A 107 -16.99 -27.09 -12.94
CA LEU A 107 -15.82 -27.40 -12.14
C LEU A 107 -15.93 -28.90 -11.80
N ALA A 108 -15.76 -29.74 -12.82
CA ALA A 108 -15.87 -31.19 -12.77
C ALA A 108 -14.74 -31.84 -11.95
N ASP A 109 -13.92 -31.05 -11.26
CA ASP A 109 -12.86 -31.53 -10.39
C ASP A 109 -13.48 -31.99 -9.05
N PRO A 110 -13.60 -33.31 -8.81
CA PRO A 110 -14.25 -33.83 -7.61
C PRO A 110 -13.44 -33.51 -6.35
N GLU A 111 -12.11 -33.41 -6.48
CA GLU A 111 -11.20 -33.11 -5.38
C GLU A 111 -11.41 -31.67 -4.89
N LEU A 112 -11.51 -30.71 -5.81
CA LEU A 112 -11.85 -29.32 -5.47
C LEU A 112 -13.20 -29.22 -4.76
N LYS A 113 -14.22 -29.95 -5.22
CA LYS A 113 -15.54 -29.98 -4.56
C LYS A 113 -15.43 -30.47 -3.12
N THR A 114 -14.69 -31.57 -2.89
CA THR A 114 -14.44 -32.11 -1.55
C THR A 114 -13.74 -31.07 -0.66
N LEU A 115 -12.68 -30.43 -1.16
CA LEU A 115 -11.94 -29.41 -0.39
C LEU A 115 -12.83 -28.22 0.02
N LEU A 116 -13.73 -27.77 -0.86
CA LEU A 116 -14.67 -26.69 -0.55
C LEU A 116 -15.72 -27.10 0.49
N ILE A 117 -16.23 -28.34 0.42
CA ILE A 117 -17.18 -28.88 1.41
C ILE A 117 -16.51 -29.00 2.78
N GLU A 118 -15.27 -29.48 2.83
CA GLU A 118 -14.46 -29.61 4.04
C GLU A 118 -13.95 -28.25 4.56
N ARG A 119 -14.25 -27.14 3.88
CA ARG A 119 -13.77 -25.79 4.20
C ARG A 119 -12.24 -25.67 4.22
N ARG A 120 -11.55 -26.53 3.46
CA ARG A 120 -10.09 -26.50 3.26
C ARG A 120 -9.73 -25.51 2.16
N PHE A 121 -9.97 -24.23 2.44
CA PHE A 121 -9.90 -23.17 1.44
C PHE A 121 -8.48 -22.94 0.88
N GLU A 122 -7.43 -23.10 1.68
CA GLU A 122 -6.04 -22.99 1.20
C GLU A 122 -5.69 -24.10 0.20
N ASP A 123 -6.03 -25.34 0.52
CA ASP A 123 -5.82 -26.48 -0.37
C ASP A 123 -6.64 -26.35 -1.66
N ALA A 124 -7.89 -25.88 -1.54
CA ALA A 124 -8.75 -25.57 -2.69
C ALA A 124 -8.13 -24.49 -3.58
N LEU A 125 -7.53 -23.45 -2.99
CA LEU A 125 -6.85 -22.39 -3.73
C LEU A 125 -5.61 -22.92 -4.45
N GLN A 126 -4.81 -23.75 -3.79
CA GLN A 126 -3.67 -24.42 -4.40
C GLN A 126 -4.11 -25.32 -5.57
N ARG A 127 -5.22 -26.05 -5.41
CA ARG A 127 -5.80 -26.87 -6.48
C ARG A 127 -6.24 -26.01 -7.67
N LEU A 128 -6.89 -24.87 -7.43
CA LEU A 128 -7.28 -23.95 -8.49
C LEU A 128 -6.08 -23.38 -9.26
N TYR A 129 -4.98 -23.03 -8.58
CA TYR A 129 -3.75 -22.62 -9.27
C TYR A 129 -3.15 -23.74 -10.12
N ALA A 130 -3.15 -24.98 -9.63
CA ALA A 130 -2.71 -26.13 -10.41
C ALA A 130 -3.60 -26.43 -11.62
N LEU A 131 -4.89 -26.10 -11.56
CA LEU A 131 -5.80 -26.15 -12.71
C LEU A 131 -5.53 -24.99 -13.69
N ARG A 132 -5.32 -23.76 -13.17
CA ARG A 132 -5.04 -22.58 -13.99
C ARG A 132 -3.72 -22.72 -14.75
N SER A 133 -2.70 -23.36 -14.18
CA SER A 133 -1.45 -23.61 -14.91
C SER A 133 -1.64 -24.54 -16.12
N LYS A 134 -2.60 -25.48 -16.04
CA LYS A 134 -2.99 -26.35 -17.16
C LYS A 134 -3.93 -25.67 -18.15
N ARG A 135 -4.75 -24.71 -17.69
CA ARG A 135 -5.75 -23.99 -18.48
C ARG A 135 -5.66 -22.46 -18.26
N PRO A 136 -4.60 -21.78 -18.76
CA PRO A 136 -4.33 -20.39 -18.39
C PRO A 136 -5.39 -19.38 -18.85
N ARG A 137 -6.19 -19.72 -19.87
CA ARG A 137 -7.22 -18.86 -20.48
C ARG A 137 -8.63 -19.10 -19.94
N ASP A 138 -8.75 -19.91 -18.89
CA ASP A 138 -10.04 -20.20 -18.28
C ASP A 138 -10.45 -19.06 -17.33
N GLU A 139 -11.38 -18.22 -17.80
CA GLU A 139 -11.95 -17.09 -17.04
C GLU A 139 -12.74 -17.57 -15.81
N GLY A 140 -13.33 -18.77 -15.88
CA GLY A 140 -14.03 -19.39 -14.75
C GLY A 140 -13.07 -19.68 -13.59
N LEU A 141 -11.92 -20.29 -13.89
CA LEU A 141 -10.87 -20.53 -12.89
C LEU A 141 -10.35 -19.22 -12.29
N SER A 142 -10.15 -18.19 -13.10
CA SER A 142 -9.67 -16.89 -12.64
C SER A 142 -10.67 -16.24 -11.66
N ARG A 143 -11.97 -16.29 -11.97
CA ARG A 143 -13.04 -15.82 -11.08
C ARG A 143 -13.10 -16.64 -9.78
N SER A 144 -13.04 -17.98 -9.86
CA SER A 144 -13.04 -18.83 -8.67
C SER A 144 -11.84 -18.59 -7.76
N ILE A 145 -10.64 -18.38 -8.33
CA ILE A 145 -9.44 -17.99 -7.57
C ILE A 145 -9.68 -16.67 -6.84
N GLN A 146 -10.23 -15.67 -7.51
CA GLN A 146 -10.49 -14.36 -6.90
C GLN A 146 -11.48 -14.46 -5.75
N LEU A 147 -12.62 -15.14 -5.95
CA LEU A 147 -13.64 -15.34 -4.92
C LEU A 147 -13.08 -16.10 -3.71
N LEU A 148 -12.26 -17.12 -3.94
CA LEU A 148 -11.67 -17.89 -2.86
C LEU A 148 -10.61 -17.10 -2.08
N ARG A 149 -9.83 -16.25 -2.76
CA ARG A 149 -8.89 -15.32 -2.12
C ARG A 149 -9.63 -14.31 -1.25
N GLU A 150 -10.73 -13.75 -1.73
CA GLU A 150 -11.57 -12.85 -0.94
C GLU A 150 -12.14 -13.57 0.29
N LYS A 151 -12.66 -14.79 0.11
CA LYS A 151 -13.16 -15.59 1.22
C LYS A 151 -12.09 -15.90 2.27
N LEU A 152 -10.88 -16.25 1.84
CA LEU A 152 -9.74 -16.47 2.75
C LEU A 152 -9.35 -15.20 3.49
N ALA A 153 -9.35 -14.04 2.80
CA ALA A 153 -9.08 -12.76 3.45
C ALA A 153 -10.09 -12.47 4.57
N ASP A 154 -11.37 -12.75 4.35
CA ASP A 154 -12.41 -12.57 5.38
C ASP A 154 -12.18 -13.53 6.56
N VAL A 155 -11.96 -14.82 6.29
CA VAL A 155 -11.69 -15.82 7.33
C VAL A 155 -10.48 -15.43 8.20
N TYR A 156 -9.38 -14.99 7.59
CA TYR A 156 -8.21 -14.56 8.35
C TYR A 156 -8.45 -13.23 9.09
N SER A 157 -9.19 -12.30 8.50
CA SER A 157 -9.53 -11.03 9.17
C SER A 157 -10.40 -11.26 10.41
N GLU A 158 -11.34 -12.21 10.33
CA GLU A 158 -12.17 -12.64 11.47
C GLU A 158 -11.31 -13.30 12.56
N GLN A 159 -10.33 -14.13 12.18
CA GLN A 159 -9.41 -14.79 13.13
C GLN A 159 -8.52 -13.80 13.90
N LEU A 160 -8.13 -12.68 13.29
CA LEU A 160 -7.33 -11.64 13.96
C LEU A 160 -8.14 -10.77 14.94
N VAL A 161 -9.45 -11.03 15.09
CA VAL A 161 -10.37 -10.38 16.06
C VAL A 161 -10.31 -8.85 15.99
N HIS A 162 -10.44 -8.30 14.78
CA HIS A 162 -10.40 -6.88 14.39
C HIS A 162 -9.03 -6.39 13.87
N LEU A 163 -9.05 -5.85 12.65
CA LEU A 163 -7.89 -5.29 11.98
C LEU A 163 -7.33 -4.03 12.65
N ASP A 164 -8.11 -3.41 13.55
CA ASP A 164 -7.71 -2.19 14.28
C ASP A 164 -6.82 -2.47 15.49
N ARG A 165 -6.56 -3.74 15.82
CA ARG A 165 -5.63 -4.09 16.90
C ARG A 165 -4.19 -3.88 16.45
N VAL A 166 -3.36 -3.49 17.41
CA VAL A 166 -1.92 -3.25 17.18
C VAL A 166 -1.14 -4.48 17.66
N PRO A 167 -0.55 -5.27 16.75
CA PRO A 167 0.31 -6.38 17.13
C PRO A 167 1.63 -5.91 17.72
N ARG A 168 2.17 -6.71 18.64
CA ARG A 168 3.52 -6.55 19.22
C ARG A 168 4.23 -7.90 19.20
N LEU A 169 5.50 -7.90 18.79
CA LEU A 169 6.36 -9.07 18.89
C LEU A 169 6.58 -9.45 20.36
N THR A 170 6.60 -10.75 20.64
CA THR A 170 6.89 -11.29 21.97
C THR A 170 8.38 -11.64 22.10
N SER A 171 8.87 -11.89 23.31
CA SER A 171 10.24 -12.40 23.51
C SER A 171 10.46 -13.80 22.89
N ALA A 172 9.40 -14.53 22.54
CA ALA A 172 9.52 -15.77 21.78
C ALA A 172 9.95 -15.51 20.32
N ALA A 173 9.54 -14.36 19.75
CA ALA A 173 9.93 -13.95 18.40
C ALA A 173 11.45 -13.80 18.23
N GLU A 174 12.16 -13.32 19.25
CA GLU A 174 13.61 -13.12 19.21
C GLU A 174 14.39 -14.42 18.96
N ARG A 175 13.82 -15.57 19.38
CA ARG A 175 14.41 -16.90 19.21
C ARG A 175 13.86 -17.65 18.02
N HIS A 176 12.88 -17.09 17.33
CA HIS A 176 12.22 -17.75 16.21
C HIS A 176 12.98 -17.52 14.90
N ALA A 177 13.22 -18.59 14.16
CA ALA A 177 13.90 -18.52 12.87
C ALA A 177 12.90 -18.16 11.77
N PHE A 178 12.65 -16.86 11.59
CA PHE A 178 11.74 -16.37 10.56
C PHE A 178 12.20 -16.73 9.15
N SER A 179 11.26 -17.23 8.35
CA SER A 179 11.37 -17.27 6.89
C SER A 179 11.50 -15.87 6.29
N SER A 180 11.81 -15.76 5.00
CA SER A 180 11.95 -14.47 4.31
C SER A 180 10.67 -13.63 4.41
N ASP A 181 9.52 -14.24 4.11
CA ASP A 181 8.22 -13.55 4.10
C ASP A 181 7.79 -13.17 5.52
N GLU A 182 7.96 -14.05 6.50
CA GLU A 182 7.64 -13.73 7.90
C GLU A 182 8.53 -12.61 8.44
N ARG A 183 9.81 -12.59 8.09
CA ARG A 183 10.73 -11.51 8.48
C ARG A 183 10.29 -10.18 7.90
N GLN A 184 9.83 -10.17 6.65
CA GLN A 184 9.29 -8.98 6.01
C GLN A 184 8.04 -8.46 6.74
N ILE A 185 7.12 -9.34 7.15
CA ILE A 185 5.93 -8.95 7.92
C ILE A 185 6.31 -8.53 9.34
N ALA A 186 7.19 -9.28 10.02
CA ALA A 186 7.64 -8.97 11.38
C ALA A 186 8.33 -7.59 11.45
N ALA A 187 9.05 -7.18 10.39
CA ALA A 187 9.65 -5.85 10.30
C ALA A 187 8.63 -4.70 10.26
N LEU A 188 7.38 -4.98 9.87
CA LEU A 188 6.27 -4.00 9.91
C LEU A 188 5.57 -3.95 11.28
N ILE A 189 5.88 -4.86 12.20
CA ILE A 189 5.29 -4.93 13.54
C ILE A 189 6.11 -4.06 14.49
N ASP A 190 5.86 -2.76 14.44
CA ASP A 190 6.50 -1.73 15.27
C ASP A 190 5.79 -1.51 16.62
N GLY A 191 4.63 -2.15 16.83
CA GLY A 191 3.79 -1.94 18.01
C GLY A 191 3.03 -0.61 18.01
N ILE A 192 2.88 0.02 16.85
CA ILE A 192 2.09 1.24 16.62
C ILE A 192 1.09 1.02 15.48
N SER A 193 1.53 0.38 14.40
CA SER A 193 0.72 0.05 13.21
C SER A 193 -0.32 -1.02 13.54
N SER A 194 -1.58 -0.80 13.12
CA SER A 194 -2.63 -1.81 13.26
C SER A 194 -2.42 -2.99 12.30
N PHE A 195 -3.12 -4.11 12.50
CA PHE A 195 -3.13 -5.20 11.51
C PHE A 195 -3.58 -4.71 10.13
N GLY A 196 -4.55 -3.79 10.07
CA GLY A 196 -5.01 -3.17 8.82
C GLY A 196 -3.90 -2.37 8.13
N ASP A 197 -3.14 -1.58 8.89
CA ASP A 197 -2.01 -0.79 8.37
C ASP A 197 -0.89 -1.70 7.85
N ILE A 198 -0.57 -2.76 8.59
CA ILE A 198 0.43 -3.75 8.18
C ILE A 198 0.01 -4.44 6.87
N VAL A 199 -1.26 -4.82 6.75
CA VAL A 199 -1.81 -5.42 5.52
C VAL A 199 -1.73 -4.46 4.35
N ALA A 200 -1.97 -3.16 4.56
CA ALA A 200 -1.89 -2.13 3.54
C ALA A 200 -0.44 -1.82 3.12
N ALA A 201 0.51 -1.83 4.06
CA ALA A 201 1.91 -1.54 3.80
C ALA A 201 2.69 -2.73 3.19
N SER A 202 2.18 -3.96 3.35
CA SER A 202 2.85 -5.17 2.88
C SER A 202 2.87 -5.32 1.36
N LYS A 203 4.04 -5.68 0.82
CA LYS A 203 4.23 -5.99 -0.60
C LYS A 203 3.77 -7.39 -1.00
N LEU A 204 3.51 -8.28 -0.03
CA LEU A 204 3.09 -9.67 -0.29
C LEU A 204 1.61 -9.76 -0.73
N GLY A 205 0.86 -8.66 -0.59
CA GLY A 205 -0.57 -8.62 -0.84
C GLY A 205 -1.40 -9.10 0.36
N ARG A 206 -2.71 -8.88 0.28
CA ARG A 206 -3.64 -9.01 1.42
C ARG A 206 -3.70 -10.42 2.03
N VAL A 207 -3.96 -11.45 1.23
CA VAL A 207 -4.15 -12.83 1.73
C VAL A 207 -2.87 -13.41 2.33
N PRO A 208 -1.70 -13.38 1.66
CA PRO A 208 -0.47 -13.91 2.25
C PRO A 208 -0.08 -13.19 3.55
N THR A 209 -0.26 -11.87 3.59
CA THR A 209 0.02 -11.07 4.81
C THR A 209 -0.88 -11.48 5.97
N LEU A 210 -2.20 -11.56 5.76
CA LEU A 210 -3.14 -11.99 6.78
C LEU A 210 -2.84 -13.42 7.28
N ARG A 211 -2.52 -14.34 6.35
CA ARG A 211 -2.15 -15.72 6.68
C ARG A 211 -0.91 -15.77 7.59
N ILE A 212 0.14 -15.02 7.26
CA ILE A 212 1.35 -14.93 8.07
C ILE A 212 1.04 -14.35 9.45
N LEU A 213 0.25 -13.27 9.53
CA LEU A 213 -0.15 -12.68 10.80
C LEU A 213 -0.92 -13.67 11.69
N CYS A 214 -1.85 -14.45 11.11
CA CYS A 214 -2.54 -15.52 11.84
C CYS A 214 -1.56 -16.59 12.34
N GLN A 215 -0.61 -17.02 11.52
CA GLN A 215 0.41 -18.02 11.90
C GLN A 215 1.28 -17.51 13.06
N LEU A 216 1.76 -16.27 12.96
CA LEU A 216 2.54 -15.64 14.03
C LEU A 216 1.74 -15.53 15.34
N GLN A 217 0.44 -15.24 15.27
CA GLN A 217 -0.43 -15.17 16.45
C GLN A 217 -0.65 -16.55 17.07
N GLN A 218 -0.91 -17.56 16.25
CA GLN A 218 -1.08 -18.96 16.70
C GLN A 218 0.19 -19.54 17.32
N ALA A 219 1.35 -19.14 16.80
CA ALA A 219 2.66 -19.51 17.37
C ALA A 219 3.05 -18.67 18.61
N HIS A 220 2.18 -17.76 19.07
CA HIS A 220 2.42 -16.84 20.18
C HIS A 220 3.67 -15.94 20.00
N LEU A 221 4.07 -15.70 18.75
CA LEU A 221 5.17 -14.80 18.39
C LEU A 221 4.72 -13.34 18.40
N ILE A 222 3.42 -13.10 18.25
CA ILE A 222 2.81 -11.79 18.40
C ILE A 222 1.67 -11.84 19.41
N THR A 223 1.49 -10.74 20.12
CA THR A 223 0.32 -10.47 20.96
C THR A 223 -0.38 -9.22 20.45
N SER A 224 -1.70 -9.14 20.60
CA SER A 224 -2.47 -7.96 20.24
C SER A 224 -3.10 -7.34 21.48
N SER A 225 -2.75 -6.08 21.75
CA SER A 225 -3.55 -5.26 22.67
C SER A 225 -4.74 -4.72 21.88
N SER A 226 -5.95 -4.80 22.43
CA SER A 226 -6.99 -3.89 21.97
C SER A 226 -6.43 -2.49 22.09
N SER A 227 -6.53 -1.68 21.04
CA SER A 227 -6.22 -0.26 21.09
C SER A 227 -7.29 0.39 21.97
N SER A 228 -7.25 0.09 23.27
CA SER A 228 -7.83 0.93 24.29
C SER A 228 -6.96 2.17 24.21
N ILE A 229 -7.46 3.16 23.48
CA ILE A 229 -6.97 4.52 23.47
C ILE A 229 -6.57 4.80 24.91
N ALA A 230 -5.27 4.74 25.19
CA ALA A 230 -4.76 5.06 26.49
C ALA A 230 -5.19 6.51 26.67
N ALA A 231 -6.21 6.71 27.50
CA ALA A 231 -6.70 8.04 27.84
C ALA A 231 -5.45 8.87 28.10
N PRO A 232 -5.29 10.03 27.43
CA PRO A 232 -4.08 10.83 27.54
C PRO A 232 -3.79 10.93 29.02
N ARG A 233 -2.63 10.45 29.45
CA ARG A 233 -2.22 10.46 30.85
C ARG A 233 -2.49 11.87 31.33
N HIS A 234 -3.55 12.02 32.10
CA HIS A 234 -3.98 13.31 32.60
C HIS A 234 -2.79 13.74 33.45
N VAL A 235 -2.01 14.68 32.92
CA VAL A 235 -0.99 15.36 33.70
C VAL A 235 -1.81 15.96 34.83
N GLY A 236 -1.64 15.39 36.02
CA GLY A 236 -2.37 15.83 37.21
C GLY A 236 -2.15 17.32 37.38
N PRO A 237 -3.18 18.06 37.82
CA PRO A 237 -3.10 19.51 37.95
C PRO A 237 -1.93 19.87 38.86
N VAL A 238 -1.05 20.73 38.38
CA VAL A 238 -0.05 21.40 39.20
C VAL A 238 -0.82 22.17 40.30
N PRO A 239 -0.62 21.85 41.60
CA PRO A 239 -1.38 22.49 42.66
C PRO A 239 -0.76 23.85 42.95
N GLY A 240 -1.44 24.93 42.58
CA GLY A 240 -1.06 26.26 43.03
C GLY A 240 -1.81 27.38 42.33
N ALA A 241 -2.88 27.89 42.94
CA ALA A 241 -3.03 29.31 43.29
C ALA A 241 -4.45 29.65 43.78
N SER A 242 -4.50 30.31 44.95
CA SER A 242 -5.59 31.16 45.48
C SER A 242 -6.77 30.43 46.14
N LYS A 243 -7.28 30.79 47.33
CA LYS A 243 -7.20 32.04 48.12
C LYS A 243 -7.61 31.78 49.60
N ALA A 244 -6.91 32.48 50.50
CA ALA A 244 -7.19 32.90 51.88
C ALA A 244 -8.42 32.40 52.66
N HIS A 245 -8.19 31.80 53.85
CA HIS A 245 -8.86 32.08 55.14
C HIS A 245 -7.92 31.74 56.32
N ALA A 246 -8.06 32.48 57.42
CA ALA A 246 -7.09 32.67 58.52
C ALA A 246 -7.17 31.61 59.66
N PRO A 247 -6.54 31.85 60.84
CA PRO A 247 -5.37 31.13 61.33
C PRO A 247 -5.72 30.00 62.30
N SER A 248 -5.02 28.86 62.22
CA SER A 248 -5.11 27.81 63.22
C SER A 248 -3.74 27.21 63.53
N ALA A 249 -3.39 27.33 64.81
CA ALA A 249 -2.43 26.55 65.60
C ALA A 249 -1.15 26.03 64.92
N TYR A 250 -0.04 26.68 65.29
CA TYR A 250 1.31 26.15 65.24
C TYR A 250 1.41 24.76 65.88
N HIS A 251 1.87 23.77 65.11
CA HIS A 251 2.55 22.58 65.62
C HIS A 251 3.87 22.40 64.84
N PRO A 252 5.03 22.30 65.53
CA PRO A 252 6.30 22.04 64.88
C PRO A 252 6.48 20.53 64.61
N PRO A 253 6.97 20.11 63.42
CA PRO A 253 7.48 18.76 63.25
C PRO A 253 8.96 18.66 63.63
N SER A 254 9.25 17.64 64.43
CA SER A 254 10.58 17.16 64.82
C SER A 254 11.46 16.78 63.62
N PRO A 255 12.80 16.89 63.74
CA PRO A 255 13.74 16.48 62.70
C PRO A 255 14.15 15.01 62.88
N LYS A 256 14.71 14.45 61.79
CA LYS A 256 15.58 13.25 61.68
C LYS A 256 14.95 12.06 60.96
N ALA A 257 15.30 11.91 59.69
CA ALA A 257 15.65 10.62 59.12
C ALA A 257 16.82 10.85 58.16
N ALA A 258 17.97 10.29 58.54
CA ALA A 258 19.23 10.37 57.81
C ALA A 258 19.11 9.60 56.49
N TYR A 259 19.51 10.27 55.40
CA TYR A 259 19.82 9.63 54.13
C TYR A 259 21.07 8.75 54.28
N HIS A 260 20.92 7.45 54.06
CA HIS A 260 22.04 6.55 53.81
C HIS A 260 22.17 6.34 52.29
N PRO A 261 23.32 6.63 51.67
CA PRO A 261 23.57 6.24 50.29
C PRO A 261 23.89 4.74 50.20
N PRO A 262 23.45 4.02 49.14
CA PRO A 262 23.83 2.63 48.92
C PRO A 262 25.28 2.52 48.46
N THR A 263 26.02 1.62 49.10
CA THR A 263 27.36 1.15 48.74
C THR A 263 27.34 0.38 47.40
N PRO A 264 28.27 0.64 46.47
CA PRO A 264 28.48 -0.20 45.30
C PRO A 264 29.56 -1.24 45.59
N SER A 265 29.16 -2.51 45.76
CA SER A 265 30.07 -3.66 45.84
C SER A 265 29.62 -4.72 44.85
N GLY A 266 30.45 -5.01 43.84
CA GLY A 266 30.19 -6.09 42.90
C GLY A 266 31.04 -6.05 41.65
N ARG A 267 32.37 -6.11 41.82
CA ARG A 267 33.35 -6.31 40.76
C ARG A 267 33.24 -7.76 40.23
N PRO A 268 33.00 -8.01 38.94
CA PRO A 268 33.08 -9.36 38.40
C PRO A 268 34.55 -9.77 38.17
N THR A 269 34.90 -10.96 38.66
CA THR A 269 36.12 -11.70 38.35
C THR A 269 36.10 -12.21 36.90
N PRO A 270 37.18 -12.10 36.13
CA PRO A 270 37.30 -12.78 34.84
C PRO A 270 37.81 -14.23 35.06
N ALA A 271 37.09 -15.19 34.48
CA ALA A 271 37.53 -16.58 34.34
C ALA A 271 37.92 -16.87 32.87
N PRO A 272 38.75 -17.89 32.62
CA PRO A 272 39.75 -17.85 31.57
C PRO A 272 39.30 -18.39 30.20
N SER A 273 39.81 -17.73 29.18
CA SER A 273 40.38 -18.27 27.93
C SER A 273 39.96 -19.68 27.52
N SER A 274 38.97 -19.78 26.62
CA SER A 274 38.81 -20.92 25.72
C SER A 274 39.27 -20.54 24.32
N SER A 275 40.40 -21.09 23.92
CA SER A 275 40.96 -21.05 22.57
C SER A 275 39.93 -21.53 21.54
N SER A 276 39.57 -20.68 20.59
CA SER A 276 38.98 -21.11 19.32
C SER A 276 40.08 -21.16 18.24
N PRO A 277 40.06 -22.16 17.35
CA PRO A 277 41.03 -22.30 16.29
C PRO A 277 40.84 -21.19 15.24
N VAL A 278 41.96 -20.56 14.88
CA VAL A 278 42.09 -19.65 13.74
C VAL A 278 41.76 -20.42 12.46
N LEU A 279 40.58 -20.20 11.91
CA LEU A 279 40.28 -20.50 10.51
C LEU A 279 40.85 -19.35 9.68
N THR A 280 42.02 -19.59 9.11
CA THR A 280 42.56 -18.82 7.98
C THR A 280 41.52 -18.73 6.86
N PRO A 281 41.12 -17.53 6.42
CA PRO A 281 40.38 -17.40 5.18
C PRO A 281 41.31 -17.73 4.00
N PRO A 282 40.83 -18.41 2.95
CA PRO A 282 41.59 -18.53 1.72
C PRO A 282 41.76 -17.14 1.09
N SER A 283 43.01 -16.77 0.84
CA SER A 283 43.41 -15.63 0.03
C SER A 283 42.82 -15.81 -1.38
N PHE A 284 41.86 -14.96 -1.74
CA PHE A 284 41.36 -14.86 -3.10
C PHE A 284 42.03 -13.64 -3.74
N ASP A 285 43.28 -13.82 -4.14
CA ASP A 285 43.98 -12.92 -5.05
C ASP A 285 43.51 -13.25 -6.47
N GLU A 286 42.38 -12.68 -6.88
CA GLU A 286 42.10 -12.51 -8.30
C GLU A 286 41.18 -11.29 -8.52
N PRO A 287 41.69 -10.16 -9.04
CA PRO A 287 40.85 -9.04 -9.42
C PRO A 287 40.05 -9.38 -10.68
N PRO A 288 38.77 -9.00 -10.78
CA PRO A 288 38.03 -9.15 -12.01
C PRO A 288 38.69 -8.30 -13.11
N PRO A 289 38.81 -8.80 -14.36
CA PRO A 289 39.11 -7.95 -15.50
C PRO A 289 37.96 -6.94 -15.60
N TRP A 290 38.16 -5.82 -16.29
CA TRP A 290 37.26 -4.66 -16.40
C TRP A 290 37.61 -3.51 -15.44
N SER A 291 38.86 -3.05 -15.53
CA SER A 291 39.17 -1.64 -15.32
C SER A 291 38.79 -0.85 -16.59
N PRO A 292 37.98 0.21 -16.53
CA PRO A 292 37.81 1.12 -17.66
C PRO A 292 39.12 1.87 -17.94
N PRO A 293 39.43 2.19 -19.22
CA PRO A 293 40.67 2.87 -19.57
C PRO A 293 40.74 4.30 -18.97
N PRO A 294 41.96 4.80 -18.72
CA PRO A 294 42.17 6.16 -18.21
C PRO A 294 41.63 7.20 -19.20
N ARG A 295 40.88 8.17 -18.69
CA ARG A 295 40.44 9.32 -19.47
C ARG A 295 41.63 10.22 -19.81
N ASP A 296 41.78 10.50 -21.09
CA ASP A 296 42.71 11.50 -21.63
C ASP A 296 42.52 12.88 -20.98
N PRO A 297 43.60 13.54 -20.53
CA PRO A 297 43.57 14.92 -20.06
C PRO A 297 43.78 15.85 -21.26
N GLY A 298 42.69 16.23 -21.94
CA GLY A 298 42.82 17.08 -23.12
C GLY A 298 41.53 17.70 -23.61
N ALA A 299 40.98 18.67 -22.88
CA ALA A 299 40.08 19.66 -23.48
C ALA A 299 40.15 21.01 -22.73
N PRO A 300 40.16 22.14 -23.45
CA PRO A 300 40.58 23.44 -22.95
C PRO A 300 39.50 24.14 -22.11
N ALA A 301 40.00 24.92 -21.15
CA ALA A 301 39.25 25.88 -20.36
C ALA A 301 38.53 26.90 -21.26
N GLY A 302 37.20 26.81 -21.31
CA GLY A 302 36.33 27.76 -21.98
C GLY A 302 35.47 28.52 -20.97
N SER A 303 35.92 29.73 -20.64
CA SER A 303 35.19 30.95 -20.25
C SER A 303 33.77 30.80 -19.65
N LYS A 304 33.65 31.12 -18.36
CA LYS A 304 32.40 31.54 -17.71
C LYS A 304 31.95 32.91 -18.25
N PRO A 305 30.71 33.09 -18.73
CA PRO A 305 30.03 34.36 -18.65
C PRO A 305 29.13 34.36 -17.41
N GLY A 306 29.44 35.25 -16.47
CA GLY A 306 28.54 35.61 -15.38
C GLY A 306 27.32 36.33 -15.92
N GLY A 307 26.21 35.61 -16.09
CA GLY A 307 24.89 36.16 -16.31
C GLY A 307 24.09 36.08 -15.02
N SER A 308 24.01 37.21 -14.30
CA SER A 308 23.05 37.39 -13.21
C SER A 308 21.65 37.45 -13.82
N SER A 309 21.02 36.29 -14.01
CA SER A 309 19.62 36.20 -14.40
C SER A 309 18.77 36.56 -13.18
N ALA A 310 18.32 37.82 -13.15
CA ALA A 310 17.26 38.24 -12.24
C ALA A 310 16.07 37.27 -12.36
N PRO A 311 15.39 36.92 -11.24
CA PRO A 311 14.26 36.01 -11.27
C PRO A 311 13.16 36.59 -12.16
N VAL A 312 13.00 36.01 -13.35
CA VAL A 312 11.89 36.30 -14.24
C VAL A 312 10.63 35.92 -13.48
N SER A 313 9.86 36.92 -13.07
CA SER A 313 8.59 36.72 -12.39
C SER A 313 7.69 35.87 -13.30
N PRO A 314 7.10 34.77 -12.80
CA PRO A 314 6.24 33.95 -13.62
C PRO A 314 5.11 34.81 -14.22
N PRO A 315 4.77 34.63 -15.50
CA PRO A 315 3.70 35.40 -16.13
C PRO A 315 2.43 35.23 -15.31
N ALA A 316 1.76 36.35 -15.00
CA ALA A 316 0.57 36.37 -14.18
C ALA A 316 -0.48 35.42 -14.76
N SER A 317 -0.70 34.28 -14.11
CA SER A 317 -1.69 33.29 -14.53
C SER A 317 -3.06 33.95 -14.62
N SER A 318 -3.76 33.70 -15.74
CA SER A 318 -5.12 34.19 -15.95
C SER A 318 -6.00 33.87 -14.75
N PRO A 319 -6.98 34.73 -14.41
CA PRO A 319 -7.89 34.48 -13.30
C PRO A 319 -8.59 33.11 -13.41
N GLU A 320 -8.88 32.67 -14.63
CA GLU A 320 -9.46 31.36 -14.93
C GLU A 320 -8.51 30.20 -14.57
N ALA A 321 -7.22 30.31 -14.92
CA ALA A 321 -6.23 29.29 -14.56
C ALA A 321 -6.05 29.19 -13.03
N ARG A 322 -6.15 30.33 -12.32
CA ARG A 322 -6.11 30.35 -10.85
C ARG A 322 -7.34 29.68 -10.23
N ALA A 323 -8.53 29.93 -10.78
CA ALA A 323 -9.75 29.26 -10.34
C ALA A 323 -9.68 27.74 -10.59
N ALA A 324 -9.20 27.32 -11.76
CA ALA A 324 -9.02 25.90 -12.06
C ALA A 324 -8.03 25.20 -11.12
N ALA A 325 -6.91 25.85 -10.78
CA ALA A 325 -5.95 25.30 -9.82
C ALA A 325 -6.53 25.22 -8.40
N ALA A 326 -7.31 26.22 -7.97
CA ALA A 326 -7.97 26.21 -6.67
C ALA A 326 -9.02 25.08 -6.57
N TYR A 327 -9.79 24.84 -7.63
CA TYR A 327 -10.73 23.73 -7.73
C TYR A 327 -10.02 22.38 -7.57
N GLU A 328 -8.97 22.11 -8.36
CA GLU A 328 -8.24 20.83 -8.29
C GLU A 328 -7.58 20.62 -6.92
N ALA A 329 -7.04 21.67 -6.30
CA ALA A 329 -6.49 21.59 -4.95
C ALA A 329 -7.55 21.19 -3.91
N ARG A 330 -8.76 21.77 -4.02
CA ARG A 330 -9.88 21.43 -3.12
C ARG A 330 -10.37 20.00 -3.35
N PHE A 331 -10.46 19.56 -4.60
CA PHE A 331 -10.84 18.20 -4.93
C PHE A 331 -9.82 17.19 -4.38
N ALA A 332 -8.52 17.46 -4.52
CA ALA A 332 -7.47 16.64 -3.93
C ALA A 332 -7.56 16.58 -2.40
N GLN A 333 -7.87 17.69 -1.74
CA GLN A 333 -8.09 17.73 -0.30
C GLN A 333 -9.32 16.90 0.12
N ALA A 334 -10.41 16.95 -0.64
CA ALA A 334 -11.60 16.12 -0.41
C ALA A 334 -11.26 14.62 -0.50
N MET A 335 -10.47 14.23 -1.51
CA MET A 335 -9.99 12.86 -1.68
C MET A 335 -9.11 12.40 -0.52
N HIS A 336 -8.24 13.27 0.01
CA HIS A 336 -7.44 12.96 1.18
C HIS A 336 -8.32 12.62 2.40
N PHE A 337 -9.31 13.46 2.71
CA PHE A 337 -10.25 13.19 3.82
C PHE A 337 -11.10 11.93 3.61
N TYR A 338 -11.50 11.66 2.37
CA TYR A 338 -12.20 10.43 2.02
C TYR A 338 -11.36 9.17 2.32
N LEU A 339 -10.06 9.20 2.02
CA LEU A 339 -9.15 8.06 2.23
C LEU A 339 -8.89 7.80 3.72
N VAL A 340 -8.74 8.86 4.53
CA VAL A 340 -8.58 8.72 5.99
C VAL A 340 -9.90 8.51 6.74
N ARG A 341 -11.01 8.30 6.01
CA ARG A 341 -12.37 8.06 6.53
C ARG A 341 -12.95 9.20 7.37
N ASP A 342 -12.45 10.42 7.21
CA ASP A 342 -13.07 11.64 7.75
C ASP A 342 -14.17 12.08 6.77
N PHE A 343 -15.28 11.34 6.79
CA PHE A 343 -16.34 11.49 5.80
C PHE A 343 -17.08 12.83 5.91
N GLU A 344 -17.14 13.43 7.10
CA GLU A 344 -17.80 14.71 7.32
C GLU A 344 -17.08 15.83 6.54
N ARG A 345 -15.75 15.95 6.71
CA ARG A 345 -14.94 16.92 5.96
C ARG A 345 -14.89 16.62 4.46
N ALA A 346 -14.82 15.34 4.09
CA ALA A 346 -14.84 14.94 2.68
C ALA A 346 -16.15 15.37 2.00
N ILE A 347 -17.31 15.16 2.65
CA ILE A 347 -18.63 15.58 2.13
C ILE A 347 -18.68 17.09 1.95
N GLU A 348 -18.20 17.88 2.92
CA GLU A 348 -18.20 19.34 2.83
C GLU A 348 -17.39 19.82 1.62
N LEU A 349 -16.17 19.33 1.45
CA LEU A 349 -15.30 19.74 0.34
C LEU A 349 -15.83 19.27 -1.03
N PHE A 350 -16.41 18.07 -1.12
CA PHE A 350 -17.04 17.63 -2.37
C PHE A 350 -18.26 18.47 -2.74
N ARG A 351 -19.07 18.91 -1.78
CA ARG A 351 -20.19 19.84 -2.04
C ARG A 351 -19.70 21.21 -2.50
N GLN A 352 -18.60 21.71 -1.93
CA GLN A 352 -17.98 22.95 -2.42
C GLN A 352 -17.49 22.80 -3.87
N CYS A 353 -16.89 21.66 -4.21
CA CYS A 353 -16.49 21.37 -5.59
C CYS A 353 -17.71 21.30 -6.54
N GLU A 354 -18.78 20.61 -6.14
CA GLU A 354 -20.02 20.53 -6.93
C GLU A 354 -20.67 21.90 -7.16
N ALA A 355 -20.63 22.80 -6.15
CA ALA A 355 -21.12 24.16 -6.28
C ALA A 355 -20.26 25.03 -7.23
N GLU A 356 -18.94 24.85 -7.23
CA GLU A 356 -18.02 25.61 -8.09
C GLU A 356 -18.06 25.11 -9.54
N ARG A 357 -18.23 23.80 -9.76
CA ARG A 357 -18.32 23.18 -11.09
C ARG A 357 -19.44 22.13 -11.15
N PRO A 358 -20.71 22.53 -11.34
CA PRO A 358 -21.86 21.63 -11.38
C PRO A 358 -21.77 20.57 -12.49
N ASP A 359 -21.05 20.88 -13.58
CA ASP A 359 -20.86 19.99 -14.72
C ASP A 359 -19.83 18.87 -14.46
N ASP A 360 -19.01 18.96 -13.41
CA ASP A 360 -18.04 17.92 -13.06
C ASP A 360 -18.74 16.76 -12.31
N PRO A 361 -18.77 15.53 -12.87
CA PRO A 361 -19.43 14.41 -12.22
C PRO A 361 -18.61 13.83 -11.04
N ARG A 362 -17.32 14.16 -10.90
CA ARG A 362 -16.42 13.54 -9.93
C ARG A 362 -16.86 13.77 -8.47
N PRO A 363 -17.18 14.99 -8.01
CA PRO A 363 -17.58 15.21 -6.61
C PRO A 363 -18.89 14.48 -6.25
N ARG A 364 -19.88 14.53 -7.17
CA ARG A 364 -21.19 13.89 -7.00
C ARG A 364 -21.09 12.37 -6.93
N HIS A 365 -20.23 11.74 -7.75
CA HIS A 365 -19.96 10.31 -7.67
C HIS A 365 -19.37 9.92 -6.30
N ASN A 366 -18.41 10.69 -5.80
CA ASN A 366 -17.79 10.45 -4.50
C ASN A 366 -18.77 10.66 -3.34
N LEU A 367 -19.61 11.70 -3.38
CA LEU A 367 -20.68 11.92 -2.39
C LEU A 367 -21.63 10.72 -2.31
N LYS A 368 -22.08 10.18 -3.45
CA LYS A 368 -22.92 8.99 -3.49
C LYS A 368 -22.21 7.77 -2.91
N ALA A 369 -20.91 7.61 -3.17
CA ALA A 369 -20.10 6.53 -2.60
C ALA A 369 -20.00 6.63 -1.07
N ILE A 370 -19.80 7.84 -0.52
CA ILE A 370 -19.79 8.07 0.92
C ILE A 370 -21.16 7.76 1.54
N GLN A 371 -22.25 8.25 0.95
CA GLN A 371 -23.62 7.97 1.42
C GLN A 371 -23.91 6.46 1.47
N ASN A 372 -23.54 5.72 0.43
CA ASN A 372 -23.70 4.28 0.36
C ASN A 372 -22.90 3.52 1.43
N ARG A 373 -21.76 4.07 1.88
CA ARG A 373 -20.95 3.49 2.96
C ARG A 373 -21.52 3.79 4.34
N MET A 374 -21.96 5.04 4.57
CA MET A 374 -22.56 5.44 5.85
C MET A 374 -23.90 4.76 6.10
N GLY A 375 -24.72 4.49 5.07
CA GLY A 375 -26.00 3.79 5.23
C GLY A 375 -25.88 2.26 5.45
N LYS A 376 -24.67 1.70 5.44
CA LYS A 376 -24.40 0.26 5.66
C LYS A 376 -23.78 -0.04 7.03
N SER A 377 -23.51 0.98 7.84
CA SER A 377 -23.07 0.84 9.23
C SER A 377 -24.30 0.90 10.14
#